data_AF-A0A946BBY0-F1
#
_entry.id   AF-A0A946BBY0-F1
#
_cell.length_a   1.000
_cell.length_b   1.000
_cell.length_c   1.000
_cell.angle_alpha   90.00
_cell.angle_beta   90.00
_cell.angle_gamma   90.00
#
_symmetry.space_group_name_H-M   'P 1'
#
loop_
_entity.id
_entity.type
_entity.pdbx_description
1 polymer ?
#
loop_
_entity_poly.entity_id
_entity_poly.type
_entity_poly.pdbx_seq_one_letter_code
_entity_poly.pdbx_strand_id
1 'polypeptide(L)'
;MSVSVGYVDIRTIPGQVHKQIKMQLQEILNQLAADDPDFYAQIEFIADKPVVSMDKEEPIVMIAAGAYKDITGKDPVYNGVPGAIDGVF
;
A
#
# COMPACT_ATOMS: atom_id res chain seq x y z
N MET A 1 11.30 32.69 -2.90
CA MET A 1 11.31 31.46 -2.08
C MET A 1 11.68 30.30 -2.97
N SER A 2 12.68 29.52 -2.60
CA SER A 2 13.01 28.27 -3.29
C SER A 2 12.07 27.19 -2.77
N VAL A 3 11.39 26.48 -3.67
CA VAL A 3 10.55 25.34 -3.31
C VAL A 3 11.43 24.10 -3.38
N SER A 4 11.44 23.31 -2.31
CA SER A 4 12.04 21.98 -2.30
C SER A 4 10.93 20.94 -2.41
N VAL A 5 11.17 19.88 -3.18
CA VAL A 5 10.23 18.78 -3.36
C VAL A 5 10.92 17.48 -2.97
N GLY A 6 10.24 16.67 -2.16
CA GLY A 6 10.65 15.33 -1.77
C GLY A 6 9.59 14.31 -2.15
N TYR A 7 10.01 13.10 -2.50
CA TYR A 7 9.12 11.98 -2.81
C TYR A 7 9.36 10.85 -1.81
N VAL A 8 8.27 10.29 -1.31
CA VAL A 8 8.28 9.14 -0.39
C VAL A 8 7.26 8.12 -0.89
N ASP A 9 7.67 6.87 -0.99
CA ASP A 9 6.80 5.74 -1.33
C ASP A 9 6.51 4.94 -0.05
N ILE A 10 5.22 4.71 0.22
CA ILE A 10 4.77 3.94 1.39
C ILE A 10 3.91 2.80 0.89
N ARG A 11 4.31 1.57 1.23
CA ARG A 11 3.57 0.34 0.94
C ARG A 11 2.86 -0.13 2.20
N THR A 12 1.54 -0.25 2.13
CA THR A 12 0.76 -0.84 3.22
C THR A 12 0.72 -2.37 3.10
N ILE A 13 0.68 -3.05 4.24
CA ILE A 13 0.47 -4.50 4.34
C ILE A 13 -0.88 -4.80 5.02
N PRO A 14 -1.45 -6.01 4.84
CA PRO A 14 -2.69 -6.37 5.51
C PRO A 14 -2.62 -6.12 7.03
N GLY A 15 -3.69 -5.56 7.59
CA GLY A 15 -3.75 -5.13 8.99
C GLY A 15 -3.38 -3.66 9.22
N GLN A 16 -2.81 -2.97 8.23
CA GLN A 16 -2.60 -1.52 8.29
C GLN A 16 -3.78 -0.75 7.69
N VAL A 17 -4.22 0.30 8.38
CA VAL A 17 -5.33 1.14 7.94
C VAL A 17 -4.80 2.28 7.07
N HIS A 18 -4.91 2.14 5.75
CA HIS A 18 -4.41 3.10 4.75
C HIS A 18 -4.82 4.56 5.04
N LYS A 19 -6.10 4.78 5.37
CA LYS A 19 -6.62 6.11 5.72
C LYS A 19 -5.97 6.69 6.98
N GLN A 20 -5.68 5.85 7.98
CA GLN A 20 -5.05 6.28 9.23
C GLN A 20 -3.62 6.75 9.00
N ILE A 21 -2.86 6.05 8.15
CA ILE A 21 -1.50 6.44 7.79
C ILE A 21 -1.49 7.83 7.14
N LYS A 22 -2.42 8.09 6.21
CA LYS A 22 -2.55 9.43 5.59
C LYS A 22 -2.85 10.53 6.62
N MET A 23 -3.75 10.25 7.57
CA MET A 23 -4.06 11.18 8.65
C MET A 23 -2.83 11.44 9.55
N GLN A 24 -2.07 10.39 9.87
CA GLN A 24 -0.86 10.51 10.69
C GLN A 24 0.24 11.32 9.99
N LEU A 25 0.42 11.15 8.67
CA LEU A 25 1.36 11.95 7.89
C LEU A 25 0.97 13.44 7.88
N GLN A 26 -0.32 13.74 7.72
CA GLN A 26 -0.80 15.12 7.80
C GLN A 26 -0.60 15.70 9.20
N GLU A 27 -0.83 14.89 10.25
CA GLU A 27 -0.66 15.32 11.64
C GLU A 27 0.81 15.66 11.96
N ILE A 28 1.77 14.90 11.42
CA ILE A 28 3.20 15.23 11.55
C ILE A 28 3.50 16.61 10.95
N LEU A 29 2.96 16.93 9.76
CA LEU A 29 3.14 18.26 9.17
C LEU A 29 2.50 19.36 10.01
N ASN A 30 1.31 19.10 10.58
CA ASN A 30 0.62 20.05 11.45
C ASN A 30 1.43 20.35 12.72
N GLN A 31 2.04 19.32 13.33
CA GLN A 31 2.87 19.46 14.52
C GLN A 31 4.13 20.29 14.22
N LEU A 32 4.81 20.01 13.11
CA LEU A 32 5.97 20.79 12.68
C LEU A 32 5.63 22.28 12.44
N ALA A 33 4.47 22.56 11.82
CA ALA A 33 3.99 23.93 11.61
C ALA A 33 3.57 24.65 12.91
N ALA A 34 3.13 23.89 13.92
CA ALA A 34 2.82 24.45 15.24
C ALA A 34 4.09 24.80 16.03
N ASP A 35 5.15 24.00 15.88
CA ASP A 35 6.44 24.19 16.56
C ASP A 35 7.30 25.28 15.92
N ASP A 36 7.18 25.50 14.60
CA ASP A 36 7.92 26.51 13.83
C ASP A 36 6.97 27.33 12.92
N PRO A 37 6.67 28.61 13.25
CA PRO A 37 5.79 29.46 12.44
C PRO A 37 6.30 29.75 11.01
N ASP A 38 7.60 29.58 10.75
CA ASP A 38 8.19 29.76 9.43
C ASP A 38 8.18 28.45 8.60
N PHE A 39 7.78 27.33 9.21
CA PHE A 39 7.66 26.04 8.53
C PHE A 39 6.37 25.96 7.70
N TYR A 40 6.52 25.68 6.41
CA TYR A 40 5.42 25.46 5.49
C TYR A 40 5.66 24.25 4.60
N ALA A 41 4.79 23.25 4.71
CA ALA A 41 4.83 22.06 3.87
C ALA A 41 3.41 21.59 3.51
N GLN A 42 3.29 20.97 2.34
CA GLN A 42 2.06 20.31 1.89
C GLN A 42 2.41 18.89 1.46
N ILE A 43 1.43 17.98 1.55
CA ILE A 43 1.55 16.61 1.07
C ILE A 43 0.48 16.33 0.01
N GLU A 44 0.92 15.79 -1.12
CA GLU A 44 0.05 15.25 -2.16
C GLU A 44 0.16 13.71 -2.14
N PHE A 45 -0.98 13.03 -2.14
CA PHE A 45 -1.03 11.57 -2.19
C PHE A 45 -1.23 11.11 -3.64
N ILE A 46 -0.14 10.71 -4.28
CA ILE A 46 -0.13 10.10 -5.61
C ILE A 46 -0.13 8.57 -5.49
N ALA A 47 -0.65 7.88 -6.52
CA ALA A 47 -0.75 6.42 -6.53
C ALA A 47 -1.43 5.83 -5.26
N ASP A 48 -2.50 6.49 -4.80
CA ASP A 48 -3.25 6.22 -3.58
C ASP A 48 -4.03 4.89 -3.65
N LYS A 49 -3.30 3.77 -3.61
CA LYS A 49 -3.82 2.41 -3.77
C LYS A 49 -3.69 1.65 -2.45
N PRO A 50 -4.79 1.37 -1.74
CA PRO A 50 -4.77 0.57 -0.52
C PRO A 50 -4.30 -0.87 -0.78
N VAL A 51 -3.72 -1.51 0.24
CA VAL A 51 -3.44 -2.94 0.21
C VAL A 51 -4.73 -3.76 0.07
N VAL A 52 -4.66 -4.82 -0.71
CA VAL A 52 -5.71 -5.85 -0.82
C VAL A 52 -5.16 -7.20 -0.41
N SER A 53 -6.04 -8.08 0.05
CA SER A 53 -5.73 -9.47 0.36
C SER A 53 -6.87 -10.38 -0.08
N MET A 54 -6.54 -11.60 -0.48
CA MET A 54 -7.52 -12.62 -0.82
C MET A 54 -7.30 -13.85 0.06
N ASP A 55 -8.39 -14.43 0.53
CA ASP A 55 -8.34 -15.63 1.35
C ASP A 55 -7.96 -16.86 0.48
N LYS A 56 -7.24 -17.82 1.07
CA LYS A 56 -6.76 -19.01 0.36
C LYS A 56 -7.88 -19.96 -0.02
N GLU A 57 -8.99 -19.89 0.70
CA GLU A 57 -10.18 -20.70 0.51
C GLU A 57 -11.16 -20.06 -0.49
N GLU A 58 -10.86 -18.88 -1.04
CA GLU A 58 -11.66 -18.29 -2.11
C GLU A 58 -11.66 -19.18 -3.37
N PRO A 59 -12.80 -19.36 -4.06
CA PRO A 59 -12.91 -20.27 -5.19
C PRO A 59 -11.86 -20.04 -6.29
N ILE A 60 -11.58 -18.78 -6.64
CA ILE A 60 -10.59 -18.44 -7.67
C ILE A 60 -9.17 -18.82 -7.26
N VAL A 61 -8.85 -18.71 -5.96
CA VAL A 61 -7.54 -19.05 -5.42
C VAL A 61 -7.35 -20.56 -5.44
N MET A 62 -8.36 -21.32 -5.01
CA MET A 62 -8.32 -22.78 -5.05
C MET A 62 -8.20 -23.32 -6.49
N ILE A 63 -8.95 -22.75 -7.44
CA ILE A 63 -8.89 -23.16 -8.86
C ILE A 63 -7.50 -22.88 -9.45
N ALA A 64 -6.94 -21.69 -9.21
CA ALA A 64 -5.61 -21.33 -9.70
C ALA A 64 -4.51 -22.22 -9.09
N ALA A 65 -4.61 -22.51 -7.80
CA ALA A 65 -3.70 -23.40 -7.09
C ALA A 65 -3.76 -24.84 -7.62
N GLY A 66 -4.96 -25.36 -7.89
CA GLY A 66 -5.16 -26.66 -8.52
C GLY A 66 -4.54 -26.74 -9.92
N ALA A 67 -4.83 -25.75 -10.78
CA ALA A 67 -4.25 -25.69 -12.13
C ALA A 67 -2.72 -25.63 -12.11
N TYR A 68 -2.13 -24.87 -11.17
CA TYR A 68 -0.67 -24.84 -10.99
C TYR A 68 -0.11 -26.22 -10.64
N LYS A 69 -0.75 -26.94 -9.70
CA LYS A 69 -0.33 -28.29 -9.31
C LYS A 69 -0.43 -29.28 -10.47
N ASP A 70 -1.52 -29.23 -11.23
CA ASP A 70 -1.77 -30.13 -12.37
C ASP A 70 -0.72 -29.97 -13.46
N ILE A 71 -0.30 -28.73 -13.76
CA ILE A 71 0.67 -28.44 -14.82
C ILE A 71 2.11 -28.68 -14.37
N THR A 72 2.44 -28.33 -13.12
CA THR A 72 3.84 -28.29 -12.65
C THR A 72 4.24 -29.47 -11.77
N GLY A 73 3.28 -30.20 -11.21
CA GLY A 73 3.49 -31.24 -10.19
C GLY A 73 3.87 -30.72 -8.80
N LYS A 74 4.05 -29.40 -8.62
CA LYS A 74 4.54 -28.77 -7.39
C LYS A 74 3.39 -28.23 -6.54
N ASP A 75 3.56 -28.26 -5.22
CA ASP A 75 2.58 -27.64 -4.31
C ASP A 75 2.59 -26.11 -4.46
N PRO A 76 1.42 -25.46 -4.41
CA PRO A 76 1.31 -24.02 -4.58
C PRO A 76 1.93 -23.27 -3.39
N VAL A 77 2.63 -22.18 -3.69
CA VAL A 77 3.16 -21.26 -2.68
C VAL A 77 2.36 -19.96 -2.74
N TYR A 78 1.70 -19.62 -1.63
CA TYR A 78 0.90 -18.41 -1.51
C TYR A 78 1.78 -17.24 -1.06
N ASN A 79 1.76 -16.13 -1.80
CA ASN A 79 2.51 -14.93 -1.46
C ASN A 79 1.76 -13.67 -1.91
N GLY A 80 2.13 -12.53 -1.34
CA GLY A 80 1.74 -11.21 -1.85
C GLY A 80 2.76 -10.67 -2.86
N VAL A 81 2.36 -9.64 -3.60
CA VAL A 81 3.26 -8.87 -4.47
C VAL A 81 3.43 -7.48 -3.82
N PRO A 82 4.67 -6.97 -3.66
CA PRO A 82 4.91 -5.67 -3.00
C PRO A 82 4.44 -4.45 -3.82
N GLY A 83 3.97 -4.67 -5.04
CA GLY A 83 3.46 -3.64 -5.94
C GLY A 83 1.92 -3.67 -6.05
N ALA A 84 1.34 -2.52 -6.41
CA ALA A 84 -0.06 -2.48 -6.83
C ALA A 84 -0.14 -2.81 -8.32
N ILE A 85 -1.02 -3.74 -8.68
CA ILE A 85 -1.26 -4.20 -10.06
C ILE A 85 -2.71 -3.90 -10.47
N ASP A 86 -3.01 -3.93 -11.76
CA ASP A 86 -4.36 -3.58 -12.25
C ASP A 86 -5.44 -4.54 -11.75
N GLY A 87 -5.11 -5.81 -11.46
CA GLY A 87 -6.05 -6.83 -10.99
C GLY A 87 -6.61 -6.63 -9.57
N VAL A 88 -6.44 -5.45 -8.97
CA VAL A 88 -6.90 -5.13 -7.60
C VAL A 88 -7.95 -3.99 -7.55
N PHE A 89 -8.41 -3.49 -8.71
CA PHE A 89 -9.47 -2.47 -8.87
C PHE A 89 -10.44 -2.86 -9.98
#